data_AF-A0A6N7P8Z7-F1
#
_entry.id   AF-A0A6N7P8Z7-F1
#
_cell.length_a   1.000
_cell.length_b   1.000
_cell.length_c   1.000
_cell.angle_alpha   90.00
_cell.angle_beta   90.00
_cell.angle_gamma   90.00
#
_symmetry.space_group_name_H-M   'P 1'
#
loop_
_entity.id
_entity.type
_entity.pdbx_description
1 polymer ?
#
loop_
_entity_poly.entity_id
_entity_poly.type
_entity_poly.pdbx_seq_one_letter_code
_entity_poly.pdbx_strand_id
1 'polypeptide(L)'
;MVRSGYDIIIVGGGILGISHAYYCLKAGYNVALIERNSYVQDASVRNFGQVIPSGFSSKWQAYGLESLRFYNEVQQKVDITARKEGTVYIASNQEEVQLIEELAAINKKNGYISQLLSQNNCLNMYPGINDSYAKAGLLFPEEVVVDPRNALPRLIDYCVEQLSLHYIPNTTIKEIVHTNGTVTLESVSGKKWTAGKVFVCSGNEFQLLYPDLFSKSDIKIVKLQMMDTMPQANVKIKGGVLTGWTIRRYESFQDCPSWADIKSRENKNDFHQQHGVHILFKQLQDGSVVIGDSHHYTPIAKSAVPDFDTDAALNSYMIEEAKKIYSLDNWQLRNTWLGFYAQCESREIFRETIDEHIHIITAIGGKGMTASPGYAKETVAELLSVNV
;
A
#
# COMPACT_ATOMS: atom_id res chain seq x y z
N MET A 1 33.99 -21.62 -12.98
CA MET A 1 34.29 -20.71 -11.85
C MET A 1 32.99 -20.46 -11.12
N VAL A 2 32.92 -20.79 -9.82
CA VAL A 2 31.79 -20.39 -8.98
C VAL A 2 31.79 -18.86 -8.94
N ARG A 3 30.76 -18.20 -9.49
CA ARG A 3 30.63 -16.73 -9.36
C ARG A 3 30.47 -16.43 -7.88
N SER A 4 31.47 -15.81 -7.26
CA SER A 4 31.33 -15.24 -5.92
C SER A 4 30.46 -13.99 -6.01
N GLY A 5 29.17 -14.13 -5.69
CA GLY A 5 28.21 -13.02 -5.70
C GLY A 5 26.78 -13.48 -5.92
N TYR A 6 25.86 -12.53 -5.88
CA TYR A 6 24.44 -12.73 -6.20
C TYR A 6 24.19 -12.40 -7.67
N ASP A 7 23.12 -12.94 -8.24
CA ASP A 7 22.66 -12.44 -9.54
C ASP A 7 21.99 -11.08 -9.33
N ILE A 8 21.12 -10.98 -8.31
CA ILE A 8 20.36 -9.79 -7.97
C ILE A 8 20.50 -9.47 -6.48
N ILE A 9 20.72 -8.20 -6.14
CA ILE A 9 20.52 -7.70 -4.78
C ILE A 9 19.40 -6.68 -4.77
N ILE A 10 18.46 -6.86 -3.84
CA ILE A 10 17.39 -5.90 -3.55
C ILE A 10 17.75 -5.14 -2.27
N VAL A 11 17.69 -3.80 -2.31
CA VAL A 11 17.92 -2.94 -1.14
C VAL A 11 16.59 -2.36 -0.68
N GLY A 12 16.13 -2.75 0.51
CA GLY A 12 14.87 -2.31 1.12
C GLY A 12 13.85 -3.44 1.23
N GLY A 13 13.52 -3.84 2.46
CA GLY A 13 12.61 -4.94 2.81
C GLY A 13 11.13 -4.56 2.89
N GLY A 14 10.70 -3.44 2.31
CA GLY A 14 9.28 -3.12 2.19
C GLY A 14 8.55 -3.99 1.17
N ILE A 15 7.23 -3.88 1.07
CA ILE A 15 6.41 -4.71 0.16
C ILE A 15 6.90 -4.65 -1.30
N LEU A 16 7.38 -3.48 -1.75
CA LEU A 16 7.94 -3.31 -3.08
C LEU A 16 9.21 -4.14 -3.28
N GLY A 17 10.16 -4.09 -2.35
CA GLY A 17 11.40 -4.87 -2.44
C GLY A 17 11.18 -6.37 -2.26
N ILE A 18 10.33 -6.77 -1.32
CA ILE A 18 9.96 -8.19 -1.14
C ILE A 18 9.30 -8.73 -2.41
N SER A 19 8.43 -7.95 -3.05
CA SER A 19 7.78 -8.35 -4.31
C SER A 19 8.78 -8.57 -5.43
N HIS A 20 9.76 -7.67 -5.59
CA HIS A 20 10.83 -7.85 -6.57
C HIS A 20 11.69 -9.09 -6.25
N ALA A 21 12.06 -9.28 -4.98
CA ALA A 21 12.80 -10.46 -4.55
C ALA A 21 12.03 -11.76 -4.90
N TYR A 22 10.72 -11.82 -4.60
CA TYR A 22 9.87 -12.97 -4.90
C TYR A 22 9.91 -13.32 -6.40
N TYR A 23 9.70 -12.35 -7.28
CA TYR A 23 9.67 -12.60 -8.73
C TYR A 23 11.06 -12.90 -9.31
N CYS A 24 12.13 -12.29 -8.79
CA CYS A 24 13.49 -12.67 -9.16
C CYS A 24 13.81 -14.13 -8.76
N LEU A 25 13.39 -14.56 -7.57
CA LEU A 25 13.57 -15.95 -7.12
C LEU A 25 12.74 -16.93 -7.96
N LYS A 26 11.50 -16.58 -8.30
CA LYS A 26 10.64 -17.37 -9.20
C LYS A 26 11.24 -17.53 -10.60
N ALA A 27 11.99 -16.54 -11.07
CA ALA A 27 12.76 -16.60 -12.32
C ALA A 27 14.07 -17.39 -12.20
N GLY A 28 14.40 -17.93 -11.02
CA GLY A 28 15.55 -18.80 -10.80
C GLY A 28 16.87 -18.08 -10.49
N TYR A 29 16.82 -16.79 -10.18
CA TYR A 29 18.02 -16.02 -9.81
C TYR A 29 18.46 -16.31 -8.36
N ASN A 30 19.77 -16.20 -8.10
CA ASN A 30 20.30 -16.11 -6.75
C ASN A 30 20.13 -14.68 -6.21
N VAL A 31 19.28 -14.50 -5.19
CA VAL A 31 18.85 -13.18 -4.71
C VAL A 31 19.22 -12.94 -3.26
N ALA A 32 19.76 -11.75 -2.97
CA ALA A 32 19.80 -11.22 -1.60
C ALA A 32 18.80 -10.07 -1.41
N LEU A 33 18.17 -10.01 -0.25
CA LEU A 33 17.37 -8.86 0.19
C LEU A 33 18.05 -8.24 1.41
N ILE A 34 18.53 -7.00 1.26
CA ILE A 34 19.23 -6.26 2.32
C ILE A 34 18.29 -5.23 2.91
N GLU A 35 18.06 -5.31 4.22
CA GLU A 35 17.21 -4.39 4.99
C GLU A 35 18.01 -3.73 6.10
N ARG A 36 17.85 -2.40 6.25
CA ARG A 36 18.60 -1.62 7.26
C ARG A 36 18.18 -1.97 8.69
N ASN A 37 16.92 -2.33 8.89
CA ASN A 37 16.35 -2.64 10.19
C ASN A 37 16.35 -4.15 10.49
N SER A 38 16.06 -4.52 11.73
CA SER A 38 15.90 -5.93 12.14
C SER A 38 14.57 -6.54 11.64
N TYR A 39 13.59 -5.72 11.29
CA TYR A 39 12.27 -6.12 10.79
C TYR A 39 11.66 -5.01 9.92
N VAL A 40 10.63 -5.34 9.14
CA VAL A 40 9.92 -4.36 8.30
C VAL A 40 9.07 -3.44 9.18
N GLN A 41 9.36 -2.14 9.19
CA GLN A 41 8.76 -1.21 10.16
C GLN A 41 8.25 0.14 9.62
N ASP A 42 8.55 0.45 8.35
CA ASP A 42 8.16 1.71 7.70
C ASP A 42 6.77 1.60 7.03
N ALA A 43 6.51 2.37 5.96
CA ALA A 43 5.18 2.51 5.31
C ALA A 43 4.40 1.20 5.10
N SER A 44 5.09 0.13 4.74
CA SER A 44 4.46 -1.14 4.36
C SER A 44 3.70 -1.81 5.51
N VAL A 45 4.02 -1.52 6.78
CA VAL A 45 3.35 -2.08 7.97
C VAL A 45 2.49 -1.07 8.74
N ARG A 46 2.38 0.15 8.21
CA ARG A 46 1.66 1.27 8.86
C ARG A 46 0.40 1.73 8.13
N ASN A 47 0.00 1.01 7.10
CA ASN A 47 -1.23 1.23 6.34
C ASN A 47 -2.34 0.25 6.76
N PHE A 48 -3.51 0.34 6.11
CA PHE A 48 -4.65 -0.53 6.39
C PHE A 48 -4.43 -2.00 6.04
N GLY A 49 -3.51 -2.38 5.16
CA GLY A 49 -3.36 -3.76 4.66
C GLY A 49 -4.55 -4.20 3.82
N GLN A 50 -5.22 -3.28 3.13
CA GLN A 50 -6.24 -3.60 2.15
C GLN A 50 -5.60 -3.67 0.75
N VAL A 51 -5.95 -4.68 -0.04
CA VAL A 51 -5.48 -4.88 -1.42
C VAL A 51 -6.67 -4.58 -2.33
N ILE A 52 -6.70 -3.35 -2.83
CA ILE A 52 -7.91 -2.70 -3.37
C ILE A 52 -7.76 -2.23 -4.83
N PRO A 53 -7.63 -3.14 -5.82
CA PRO A 53 -7.51 -2.73 -7.23
C PRO A 53 -8.67 -1.87 -7.73
N SER A 54 -9.85 -1.98 -7.10
CA SER A 54 -11.03 -1.14 -7.36
C SER A 54 -10.80 0.35 -7.15
N GLY A 55 -9.79 0.76 -6.37
CA GLY A 55 -9.53 2.17 -6.08
C GLY A 55 -8.61 2.86 -7.07
N PHE A 56 -8.05 2.14 -8.04
CA PHE A 56 -6.98 2.62 -8.91
C PHE A 56 -7.43 2.87 -10.34
N SER A 57 -6.66 3.68 -11.06
CA SER A 57 -6.80 3.82 -12.51
C SER A 57 -6.66 2.46 -13.21
N SER A 58 -7.22 2.35 -14.43
CA SER A 58 -7.22 1.08 -15.19
C SER A 58 -5.84 0.42 -15.30
N LYS A 59 -4.77 1.21 -15.47
CA LYS A 59 -3.38 0.70 -15.52
C LYS A 59 -2.96 0.06 -14.19
N TRP A 60 -3.15 0.75 -13.07
CA TRP A 60 -2.74 0.26 -11.75
C TRP A 60 -3.67 -0.82 -11.21
N GLN A 61 -4.94 -0.82 -11.63
CA GLN A 61 -5.87 -1.90 -11.36
C GLN A 61 -5.37 -3.22 -11.95
N ALA A 62 -4.76 -3.22 -13.14
CA ALA A 62 -4.18 -4.44 -13.73
C ALA A 62 -3.05 -5.02 -12.86
N TYR A 63 -2.14 -4.19 -12.35
CA TYR A 63 -1.15 -4.64 -11.37
C TYR A 63 -1.82 -5.14 -10.08
N GLY A 64 -2.86 -4.46 -9.62
CA GLY A 64 -3.64 -4.88 -8.46
C GLY A 64 -4.26 -6.27 -8.62
N LEU A 65 -4.80 -6.58 -9.80
CA LEU A 65 -5.36 -7.90 -10.12
C LEU A 65 -4.29 -9.00 -10.06
N GLU A 66 -3.10 -8.74 -10.61
CA GLU A 66 -1.96 -9.66 -10.45
C GLU A 66 -1.53 -9.80 -8.99
N SER A 67 -1.61 -8.73 -8.20
CA SER A 67 -1.34 -8.82 -6.76
C SER A 67 -2.36 -9.67 -6.01
N LEU A 68 -3.66 -9.61 -6.36
CA LEU A 68 -4.66 -10.51 -5.77
C LEU A 68 -4.29 -11.99 -6.02
N ARG A 69 -3.81 -12.31 -7.23
CA ARG A 69 -3.30 -13.66 -7.55
C ARG A 69 -2.10 -14.02 -6.69
N PHE A 70 -1.15 -13.10 -6.55
CA PHE A 70 0.03 -13.27 -5.69
C PHE A 70 -0.35 -13.55 -4.23
N TYR A 71 -1.18 -12.71 -3.61
CA TYR A 71 -1.58 -12.90 -2.21
C TYR A 71 -2.31 -14.23 -2.01
N ASN A 72 -3.18 -14.62 -2.96
CA ASN A 72 -3.87 -15.91 -2.91
C ASN A 72 -2.90 -17.10 -3.08
N GLU A 73 -1.95 -17.03 -4.02
CA GLU A 73 -0.94 -18.09 -4.22
C GLU A 73 -0.08 -18.27 -2.98
N VAL A 74 0.40 -17.17 -2.37
CA VAL A 74 1.24 -17.24 -1.17
C VAL A 74 0.43 -17.75 0.02
N GLN A 75 -0.80 -17.24 0.23
CA GLN A 75 -1.66 -17.67 1.34
C GLN A 75 -1.96 -19.17 1.33
N GLN A 76 -1.99 -19.81 0.15
CA GLN A 76 -2.17 -21.26 0.03
C GLN A 76 -0.95 -22.07 0.49
N LYS A 77 0.24 -21.44 0.56
CA LYS A 77 1.50 -22.10 0.93
C LYS A 77 1.92 -21.77 2.36
N VAL A 78 1.63 -20.56 2.81
CA VAL A 78 1.93 -20.05 4.15
C VAL A 78 0.83 -19.08 4.59
N ASP A 79 0.43 -19.11 5.86
CA ASP A 79 -0.54 -18.13 6.35
C ASP A 79 0.11 -16.74 6.48
N ILE A 80 -0.08 -15.88 5.49
CA ILE A 80 0.32 -14.46 5.52
C ILE A 80 -0.83 -13.56 5.98
N THR A 81 -1.86 -14.11 6.64
CA THR A 81 -3.05 -13.40 7.12
C THR A 81 -3.96 -12.85 6.03
N ALA A 82 -3.78 -13.25 4.77
CA ALA A 82 -4.62 -12.81 3.67
C ALA A 82 -6.01 -13.44 3.76
N ARG A 83 -7.03 -12.59 3.74
CA ARG A 83 -8.44 -12.99 3.78
C ARG A 83 -9.17 -12.40 2.59
N LYS A 84 -9.75 -13.27 1.77
CA LYS A 84 -10.62 -12.92 0.64
C LYS A 84 -12.02 -12.58 1.15
N GLU A 85 -12.10 -11.47 1.85
CA GLU A 85 -13.33 -10.96 2.46
C GLU A 85 -13.98 -9.83 1.65
N GLY A 86 -13.31 -9.37 0.60
CA GLY A 86 -13.76 -8.29 -0.27
C GLY A 86 -13.57 -6.90 0.33
N THR A 87 -13.98 -5.92 -0.47
CA THR A 87 -13.99 -4.50 -0.10
C THR A 87 -15.32 -3.89 -0.52
N VAL A 88 -15.91 -3.04 0.31
CA VAL A 88 -17.12 -2.29 -0.04
C VAL A 88 -16.87 -0.79 0.03
N TYR A 89 -17.42 -0.06 -0.94
CA TYR A 89 -17.56 1.39 -0.89
C TYR A 89 -19.00 1.71 -0.47
N ILE A 90 -19.19 2.39 0.65
CA ILE A 90 -20.49 2.77 1.18
C ILE A 90 -20.76 4.23 0.82
N ALA A 91 -21.81 4.43 0.01
CA ALA A 91 -22.31 5.75 -0.34
C ALA A 91 -23.26 6.29 0.73
N SER A 92 -23.10 7.56 1.08
CA SER A 92 -23.85 8.26 2.13
C SER A 92 -24.88 9.27 1.62
N ASN A 93 -24.80 9.63 0.34
CA ASN A 93 -25.69 10.58 -0.32
C ASN A 93 -25.87 10.22 -1.80
N GLN A 94 -26.78 10.91 -2.49
CA GLN A 94 -27.15 10.60 -3.87
C GLN A 94 -26.01 10.81 -4.87
N GLU A 95 -25.12 11.78 -4.65
CA GLU A 95 -23.95 11.99 -5.52
C GLU A 95 -22.99 10.79 -5.43
N GLU A 96 -22.77 10.25 -4.23
CA GLU A 96 -21.94 9.05 -4.04
C GLU A 96 -22.64 7.79 -4.59
N VAL A 97 -23.97 7.70 -4.49
CA VAL A 97 -24.75 6.61 -5.11
C VAL A 97 -24.56 6.63 -6.63
N GLN A 98 -24.67 7.82 -7.24
CA GLN A 98 -24.43 7.98 -8.68
C GLN A 98 -23.04 7.52 -9.08
N LEU A 99 -22.00 7.90 -8.33
CA LEU A 99 -20.61 7.51 -8.63
C LEU A 99 -20.40 6.00 -8.55
N ILE A 100 -20.97 5.31 -7.56
CA ILE A 100 -20.83 3.85 -7.47
C ILE A 100 -21.62 3.10 -8.56
N GLU A 101 -22.76 3.64 -9.02
CA GLU A 101 -23.52 3.09 -10.13
C GLU A 101 -22.78 3.25 -11.47
N GLU A 102 -22.20 4.44 -11.70
CA GLU A 102 -21.35 4.72 -12.86
C GLU A 102 -20.13 3.79 -12.88
N LEU A 103 -19.43 3.65 -11.75
CA LEU A 103 -18.29 2.74 -11.64
C LEU A 103 -18.70 1.27 -11.85
N ALA A 104 -19.85 0.84 -11.33
CA ALA A 104 -20.37 -0.52 -11.57
C ALA A 104 -20.63 -0.78 -13.06
N ALA A 105 -21.14 0.21 -13.79
CA ALA A 105 -21.34 0.11 -15.24
C ALA A 105 -20.00 0.03 -16.01
N ILE A 106 -19.01 0.82 -15.60
CA ILE A 106 -17.63 0.77 -16.15
C ILE A 106 -17.02 -0.62 -15.91
N ASN A 107 -17.09 -1.12 -14.67
CA ASN A 107 -16.57 -2.43 -14.29
C ASN A 107 -17.21 -3.56 -15.10
N LYS A 108 -18.53 -3.52 -15.29
CA LYS A 108 -19.27 -4.49 -16.12
C LYS A 108 -18.75 -4.51 -17.56
N LYS A 109 -18.43 -3.35 -18.14
CA LYS A 109 -17.85 -3.24 -19.49
C LYS A 109 -16.42 -3.80 -19.55
N ASN A 110 -15.64 -3.58 -18.49
CA ASN A 110 -14.24 -3.99 -18.42
C ASN A 110 -14.06 -5.44 -17.91
N GLY A 111 -15.14 -6.12 -17.54
CA GLY A 111 -15.08 -7.48 -16.97
C GLY A 111 -14.54 -7.54 -15.54
N TYR A 112 -14.52 -6.42 -14.82
CA TYR A 112 -14.13 -6.39 -13.40
C TYR A 112 -15.34 -6.68 -12.52
N ILE A 113 -15.22 -7.62 -11.58
CA ILE A 113 -16.34 -8.11 -10.78
C ILE A 113 -16.66 -7.10 -9.67
N SER A 114 -17.87 -6.51 -9.73
CA SER A 114 -18.41 -5.66 -8.68
C SER A 114 -19.92 -5.84 -8.55
N GLN A 115 -20.45 -5.71 -7.33
CA GLN A 115 -21.85 -5.90 -7.00
C GLN A 115 -22.42 -4.65 -6.33
N LEU A 116 -23.44 -4.04 -6.95
CA LEU A 116 -24.22 -3.00 -6.30
C LEU A 116 -25.07 -3.59 -5.17
N LEU A 117 -25.06 -2.90 -4.04
CA LEU A 117 -25.80 -3.25 -2.84
C LEU A 117 -26.82 -2.14 -2.56
N SER A 118 -28.07 -2.55 -2.29
CA SER A 118 -29.06 -1.66 -1.69
C SER A 118 -28.66 -1.33 -0.24
N GLN A 119 -29.25 -0.28 0.32
CA GLN A 119 -29.11 0.04 1.75
C GLN A 119 -29.34 -1.18 2.65
N ASN A 120 -30.44 -1.92 2.44
CA ASN A 120 -30.74 -3.11 3.24
C ASN A 120 -29.65 -4.19 3.13
N ASN A 121 -29.10 -4.40 1.93
CA ASN A 121 -28.00 -5.35 1.76
C ASN A 121 -26.73 -4.87 2.47
N CYS A 122 -26.42 -3.57 2.44
CA CYS A 122 -25.31 -3.01 3.22
C CYS A 122 -25.49 -3.30 4.72
N LEU A 123 -26.66 -2.97 5.28
CA LEU A 123 -26.94 -3.16 6.72
C LEU A 123 -26.91 -4.63 7.14
N ASN A 124 -27.39 -5.53 6.28
CA ASN A 124 -27.38 -6.97 6.55
C ASN A 124 -25.96 -7.56 6.46
N MET A 125 -25.16 -7.14 5.49
CA MET A 125 -23.80 -7.66 5.26
C MET A 125 -22.76 -7.07 6.20
N TYR A 126 -23.01 -5.86 6.69
CA TYR A 126 -22.10 -5.08 7.53
C TYR A 126 -22.80 -4.62 8.81
N PRO A 127 -23.03 -5.54 9.77
CA PRO A 127 -23.67 -5.20 11.04
C PRO A 127 -22.93 -4.09 11.77
N GLY A 128 -23.66 -3.09 12.23
CA GLY A 128 -23.11 -1.91 12.90
C GLY A 128 -22.99 -0.70 11.99
N ILE A 129 -23.10 -0.81 10.66
CA ILE A 129 -23.25 0.38 9.82
C ILE A 129 -24.54 1.11 10.23
N ASN A 130 -24.45 2.43 10.42
CA ASN A 130 -25.60 3.25 10.74
C ASN A 130 -26.51 3.42 9.51
N ASP A 131 -27.80 3.20 9.70
CA ASP A 131 -28.85 3.31 8.69
C ASP A 131 -28.94 4.71 8.05
N SER A 132 -28.74 5.75 8.88
CA SER A 132 -28.75 7.14 8.47
C SER A 132 -27.60 7.48 7.54
N TYR A 133 -26.47 6.78 7.66
CA TYR A 133 -25.31 6.95 6.78
C TYR A 133 -25.51 6.20 5.46
N ALA A 134 -25.61 4.88 5.48
CA ALA A 134 -25.60 4.09 4.24
C ALA A 134 -26.84 4.33 3.36
N LYS A 135 -26.63 4.62 2.07
CA LYS A 135 -27.69 4.72 1.05
C LYS A 135 -27.61 3.61 0.00
N ALA A 136 -26.39 3.22 -0.36
CA ALA A 136 -26.09 2.07 -1.21
C ALA A 136 -24.61 1.69 -1.00
N GLY A 137 -24.18 0.60 -1.64
CA GLY A 137 -22.77 0.23 -1.64
C GLY A 137 -22.33 -0.46 -2.94
N LEU A 138 -21.03 -0.52 -3.15
CA LEU A 138 -20.42 -1.27 -4.25
C LEU A 138 -19.37 -2.21 -3.67
N LEU A 139 -19.66 -3.52 -3.78
CA LEU A 139 -18.84 -4.59 -3.25
C LEU A 139 -17.93 -5.19 -4.32
N PHE A 140 -16.67 -5.37 -3.98
CA PHE A 140 -15.65 -6.05 -4.76
C PHE A 140 -15.25 -7.34 -4.02
N PRO A 141 -15.88 -8.49 -4.33
CA PRO A 141 -15.75 -9.71 -3.52
C PRO A 141 -14.40 -10.40 -3.68
N GLU A 142 -13.65 -10.09 -4.74
CA GLU A 142 -12.36 -10.70 -5.04
C GLU A 142 -11.18 -10.05 -4.29
N GLU A 143 -11.42 -8.88 -3.69
CA GLU A 143 -10.39 -8.14 -2.97
C GLU A 143 -10.04 -8.77 -1.63
N VAL A 144 -8.80 -8.55 -1.20
CA VAL A 144 -8.26 -9.18 0.01
C VAL A 144 -7.83 -8.15 1.02
N VAL A 145 -7.87 -8.55 2.28
CA VAL A 145 -7.27 -7.82 3.39
C VAL A 145 -6.18 -8.68 4.03
N VAL A 146 -5.13 -8.03 4.52
CA VAL A 146 -4.02 -8.63 5.27
C VAL A 146 -3.80 -7.85 6.56
N ASP A 147 -3.15 -8.46 7.54
CA ASP A 147 -2.48 -7.72 8.59
C ASP A 147 -1.03 -7.49 8.17
N PRO A 148 -0.66 -6.28 7.72
CA PRO A 148 0.64 -6.06 7.11
C PRO A 148 1.80 -6.25 8.10
N ARG A 149 1.58 -6.04 9.41
CA ARG A 149 2.60 -6.26 10.45
C ARG A 149 2.97 -7.74 10.59
N ASN A 150 2.03 -8.63 10.27
CA ASN A 150 2.24 -10.08 10.28
C ASN A 150 2.55 -10.65 8.89
N ALA A 151 1.90 -10.13 7.85
CA ALA A 151 2.01 -10.63 6.48
C ALA A 151 3.43 -10.49 5.92
N LEU A 152 4.08 -9.34 6.14
CA LEU A 152 5.39 -9.06 5.54
C LEU A 152 6.51 -9.93 6.12
N PRO A 153 6.67 -10.05 7.46
CA PRO A 153 7.64 -10.99 8.02
C PRO A 153 7.42 -12.43 7.55
N ARG A 154 6.16 -12.92 7.57
CA ARG A 154 5.84 -14.27 7.13
C ARG A 154 6.10 -14.50 5.63
N LEU A 155 5.92 -13.46 4.82
CA LEU A 155 6.27 -13.50 3.39
C LEU A 155 7.79 -13.57 3.18
N ILE A 156 8.59 -12.82 3.97
CA ILE A 156 10.05 -12.93 3.96
C ILE A 156 10.47 -14.34 4.36
N ASP A 157 9.94 -14.85 5.47
CA ASP A 157 10.26 -16.20 5.99
C ASP A 157 9.94 -17.27 4.93
N TYR A 158 8.78 -17.19 4.29
CA TYR A 158 8.43 -18.07 3.18
C TYR A 158 9.42 -17.98 2.01
N CYS A 159 9.84 -16.77 1.62
CA CYS A 159 10.85 -16.60 0.57
C CYS A 159 12.21 -17.20 0.99
N VAL A 160 12.61 -17.08 2.26
CA VAL A 160 13.85 -17.68 2.78
C VAL A 160 13.76 -19.21 2.74
N GLU A 161 12.70 -19.77 3.32
CA GLU A 161 12.57 -21.21 3.52
C GLU A 161 12.25 -21.98 2.23
N GLN A 162 11.39 -21.40 1.38
CA GLN A 162 10.82 -22.11 0.23
C GLN A 162 11.45 -21.68 -1.10
N LEU A 163 12.01 -20.47 -1.17
CA LEU A 163 12.59 -19.92 -2.39
C LEU A 163 14.09 -19.66 -2.28
N SER A 164 14.74 -19.98 -1.15
CA SER A 164 16.17 -19.77 -0.91
C SER A 164 16.61 -18.30 -0.97
N LEU A 165 15.74 -17.36 -0.55
CA LEU A 165 16.13 -15.96 -0.39
C LEU A 165 17.22 -15.80 0.67
N HIS A 166 18.31 -15.11 0.32
CA HIS A 166 19.29 -14.68 1.31
C HIS A 166 18.85 -13.35 1.92
N TYR A 167 18.15 -13.42 3.06
CA TYR A 167 17.72 -12.22 3.80
C TYR A 167 18.83 -11.71 4.73
N ILE A 168 19.16 -10.42 4.62
CA ILE A 168 20.25 -9.77 5.35
C ILE A 168 19.68 -8.53 6.06
N PRO A 169 19.11 -8.67 7.26
CA PRO A 169 18.62 -7.56 8.07
C PRO A 169 19.77 -6.79 8.75
N ASN A 170 19.43 -5.71 9.45
CA ASN A 170 20.37 -4.87 10.22
C ASN A 170 21.57 -4.36 9.40
N THR A 171 21.35 -4.09 8.10
CA THR A 171 22.42 -3.79 7.17
C THR A 171 22.08 -2.56 6.35
N THR A 172 22.65 -1.42 6.76
CA THR A 172 22.51 -0.17 6.02
C THR A 172 23.56 -0.08 4.92
N ILE A 173 23.12 -0.10 3.65
CA ILE A 173 23.98 0.17 2.49
C ILE A 173 24.21 1.67 2.37
N LYS A 174 25.48 2.09 2.30
CA LYS A 174 25.88 3.49 2.13
C LYS A 174 26.33 3.82 0.71
N GLU A 175 26.72 2.80 -0.07
CA GLU A 175 27.29 3.00 -1.39
C GLU A 175 27.02 1.81 -2.30
N ILE A 176 26.76 2.10 -3.59
CA ILE A 176 26.57 1.13 -4.66
C ILE A 176 27.37 1.62 -5.87
N VAL A 177 28.33 0.81 -6.33
CA VAL A 177 29.22 1.15 -7.45
C VAL A 177 29.20 0.02 -8.47
N HIS A 178 28.99 0.35 -9.73
CA HIS A 178 29.15 -0.57 -10.84
C HIS A 178 30.55 -0.41 -11.46
N THR A 179 31.28 -1.50 -11.63
CA THR A 179 32.59 -1.52 -12.31
C THR A 179 32.77 -2.84 -13.04
N ASN A 180 33.17 -2.79 -14.32
CA ASN A 180 33.46 -3.98 -15.15
C ASN A 180 32.35 -5.05 -15.14
N GLY A 181 31.08 -4.65 -15.22
CA GLY A 181 29.94 -5.57 -15.28
C GLY A 181 29.54 -6.20 -13.94
N THR A 182 30.11 -5.74 -12.82
CA THR A 182 29.75 -6.18 -11.46
C THR A 182 29.38 -4.99 -10.59
N VAL A 183 28.25 -5.08 -9.90
CA VAL A 183 27.84 -4.08 -8.90
C VAL A 183 28.37 -4.49 -7.53
N THR A 184 29.04 -3.58 -6.84
CA THR A 184 29.48 -3.75 -5.45
C THR A 184 28.67 -2.85 -4.54
N LEU A 185 28.13 -3.40 -3.46
CA LEU A 185 27.46 -2.65 -2.40
C LEU A 185 28.31 -2.67 -1.13
N GLU A 186 28.48 -1.52 -0.49
CA GLU A 186 29.17 -1.40 0.79
C GLU A 186 28.21 -0.92 1.89
N SER A 187 28.20 -1.63 3.02
CA SER A 187 27.45 -1.19 4.20
C SER A 187 28.21 -0.14 5.01
N VAL A 188 27.49 0.56 5.89
CA VAL A 188 28.09 1.44 6.91
C VAL A 188 29.11 0.72 7.80
N SER A 189 28.96 -0.59 7.98
CA SER A 189 29.89 -1.45 8.75
C SER A 189 31.13 -1.91 7.97
N GLY A 190 31.26 -1.53 6.70
CA GLY A 190 32.37 -1.93 5.82
C GLY A 190 32.22 -3.32 5.17
N LYS A 191 31.16 -4.08 5.48
CA LYS A 191 30.83 -5.33 4.76
C LYS A 191 30.47 -5.02 3.30
N LYS A 192 30.87 -5.92 2.40
CA LYS A 192 30.67 -5.80 0.95
C LYS A 192 29.93 -7.00 0.37
N TRP A 193 29.13 -6.73 -0.65
CA TRP A 193 28.46 -7.74 -1.48
C TRP A 193 28.62 -7.40 -2.95
N THR A 194 28.55 -8.41 -3.81
CA THR A 194 28.60 -8.26 -5.26
C THR A 194 27.35 -8.82 -5.90
N ALA A 195 26.88 -8.15 -6.96
CA ALA A 195 25.71 -8.56 -7.73
C ALA A 195 25.89 -8.35 -9.23
N GLY A 196 25.15 -9.10 -10.03
CA GLY A 196 24.94 -8.79 -11.44
C GLY A 196 24.09 -7.53 -11.61
N LYS A 197 22.96 -7.42 -10.91
CA LYS A 197 22.11 -6.22 -10.91
C LYS A 197 21.63 -5.87 -9.50
N VAL A 198 21.24 -4.61 -9.29
CA VAL A 198 20.71 -4.11 -8.02
C VAL A 198 19.41 -3.35 -8.22
N PHE A 199 18.39 -3.67 -7.42
CA PHE A 199 17.17 -2.86 -7.33
C PHE A 199 17.10 -2.14 -5.98
N VAL A 200 16.98 -0.82 -6.02
CA VAL A 200 16.89 0.04 -4.82
C VAL A 200 15.43 0.40 -4.57
N CYS A 201 14.85 -0.21 -3.53
CA CYS A 201 13.46 -0.08 -3.08
C CYS A 201 13.41 0.61 -1.70
N SER A 202 14.05 1.77 -1.55
CA SER A 202 14.35 2.42 -0.26
C SER A 202 13.16 3.06 0.46
N GLY A 203 11.94 2.98 -0.09
CA GLY A 203 10.76 3.56 0.52
C GLY A 203 10.87 5.08 0.65
N ASN A 204 10.93 5.59 1.88
CA ASN A 204 11.03 7.02 2.19
C ASN A 204 12.46 7.47 2.55
N GLU A 205 13.45 6.60 2.42
CA GLU A 205 14.85 6.92 2.69
C GLU A 205 15.55 7.42 1.42
N PHE A 206 16.10 8.64 1.50
CA PHE A 206 16.61 9.40 0.36
C PHE A 206 17.94 10.09 0.61
N GLN A 207 18.49 10.00 1.83
CA GLN A 207 19.72 10.68 2.23
C GLN A 207 20.94 9.77 2.09
N LEU A 208 20.75 8.46 2.22
CA LEU A 208 21.85 7.49 2.19
C LEU A 208 22.36 7.16 0.78
N LEU A 209 21.45 6.84 -0.14
CA LEU A 209 21.77 6.43 -1.51
C LEU A 209 21.24 7.47 -2.48
N TYR A 210 22.10 7.95 -3.39
CA TYR A 210 21.76 8.92 -4.43
C TYR A 210 21.06 10.22 -3.93
N PRO A 211 21.53 10.88 -2.85
CA PRO A 211 20.86 12.06 -2.30
C PRO A 211 20.75 13.23 -3.29
N ASP A 212 21.73 13.42 -4.17
CA ASP A 212 21.70 14.46 -5.21
C ASP A 212 20.64 14.20 -6.28
N LEU A 213 20.31 12.93 -6.55
CA LEU A 213 19.24 12.55 -7.47
C LEU A 213 17.89 12.84 -6.81
N PHE A 214 17.69 12.38 -5.58
CA PHE A 214 16.42 12.54 -4.88
C PHE A 214 16.11 13.99 -4.51
N SER A 215 17.11 14.79 -4.14
CA SER A 215 16.91 16.22 -3.82
C SER A 215 16.40 17.04 -5.00
N LYS A 216 16.64 16.59 -6.24
CA LYS A 216 16.17 17.21 -7.48
C LYS A 216 14.87 16.60 -8.00
N SER A 217 14.34 15.58 -7.32
CA SER A 217 13.12 14.90 -7.73
C SER A 217 11.85 15.66 -7.33
N ASP A 218 10.73 15.28 -7.95
CA ASP A 218 9.39 15.75 -7.63
C ASP A 218 8.73 14.93 -6.50
N ILE A 219 9.52 14.21 -5.70
CA ILE A 219 9.01 13.37 -4.62
C ILE A 219 8.50 14.22 -3.45
N LYS A 220 7.33 13.82 -2.94
CA LYS A 220 6.75 14.28 -1.67
C LYS A 220 6.69 13.12 -0.68
N ILE A 221 7.02 13.43 0.58
CA ILE A 221 6.68 12.59 1.72
C ILE A 221 5.21 12.82 2.06
N VAL A 222 4.48 11.73 2.25
CA VAL A 222 3.10 11.75 2.72
C VAL A 222 3.05 11.19 4.13
N LYS A 223 2.68 12.04 5.08
CA LYS A 223 2.41 11.68 6.46
C LYS A 223 0.97 11.20 6.56
N LEU A 224 0.80 10.00 7.11
CA LEU A 224 -0.47 9.40 7.51
C LEU A 224 -0.59 9.43 9.01
N GLN A 225 -1.81 9.65 9.51
CA GLN A 225 -2.15 9.37 10.90
C GLN A 225 -3.26 8.32 10.94
N MET A 226 -2.99 7.26 11.68
CA MET A 226 -3.78 6.04 11.74
C MET A 226 -4.04 5.69 13.20
N MET A 227 -5.11 4.93 13.45
CA MET A 227 -5.42 4.45 14.79
C MET A 227 -6.13 3.10 14.76
N ASP A 228 -6.16 2.42 15.90
CA ASP A 228 -7.01 1.26 16.12
C ASP A 228 -7.75 1.33 17.46
N THR A 229 -8.93 0.72 17.50
CA THR A 229 -9.73 0.58 18.72
C THR A 229 -9.26 -0.62 19.55
N MET A 230 -9.72 -0.70 20.79
CA MET A 230 -9.77 -1.96 21.51
C MET A 230 -10.60 -3.02 20.74
N PRO A 231 -10.36 -4.33 20.93
CA PRO A 231 -11.14 -5.38 20.27
C PRO A 231 -12.66 -5.26 20.42
N GLN A 232 -13.39 -5.51 19.33
CA GLN A 232 -14.86 -5.50 19.29
C GLN A 232 -15.40 -6.93 19.46
N ALA A 233 -16.26 -7.12 20.45
CA ALA A 233 -16.77 -8.43 20.82
C ALA A 233 -17.91 -8.89 19.91
N ASN A 234 -18.86 -8.00 19.64
CA ASN A 234 -20.10 -8.30 18.94
C ASN A 234 -20.10 -7.78 17.50
N VAL A 235 -19.35 -6.73 17.22
CA VAL A 235 -19.26 -6.16 15.87
C VAL A 235 -18.19 -6.88 15.04
N LYS A 236 -18.61 -7.41 13.89
CA LYS A 236 -17.73 -8.05 12.92
C LYS A 236 -17.75 -7.28 11.60
N ILE A 237 -16.60 -6.70 11.24
CA ILE A 237 -16.44 -5.98 9.97
C ILE A 237 -15.72 -6.93 9.01
N LYS A 238 -16.44 -7.38 7.99
CA LYS A 238 -15.89 -8.24 6.95
C LYS A 238 -15.06 -7.41 5.97
N GLY A 239 -13.81 -7.79 5.74
CA GLY A 239 -12.99 -7.18 4.69
C GLY A 239 -12.70 -5.68 4.92
N GLY A 240 -12.54 -4.93 3.83
CA GLY A 240 -12.35 -3.48 3.86
C GLY A 240 -13.67 -2.72 3.70
N VAL A 241 -13.89 -1.71 4.54
CA VAL A 241 -15.01 -0.75 4.37
C VAL A 241 -14.45 0.63 4.07
N LEU A 242 -14.79 1.14 2.89
CA LEU A 242 -14.44 2.45 2.36
C LEU A 242 -15.73 3.28 2.29
N THR A 243 -15.60 4.60 2.40
CA THR A 243 -16.75 5.49 2.67
C THR A 243 -16.88 6.59 1.63
N GLY A 244 -17.88 7.46 1.79
CA GLY A 244 -18.21 8.54 0.84
C GLY A 244 -17.02 9.41 0.41
N TRP A 245 -16.17 9.81 1.36
CA TRP A 245 -14.97 10.59 1.05
C TRP A 245 -13.92 9.82 0.26
N THR A 246 -13.93 8.49 0.34
CA THR A 246 -13.07 7.63 -0.48
C THR A 246 -13.60 7.52 -1.90
N ILE A 247 -14.92 7.38 -2.07
CA ILE A 247 -15.61 7.41 -3.37
C ILE A 247 -15.28 8.71 -4.13
N ARG A 248 -15.20 9.83 -3.43
CA ARG A 248 -14.88 11.15 -4.00
C ARG A 248 -13.38 11.42 -4.18
N ARG A 249 -12.51 10.46 -3.84
CA ARG A 249 -11.04 10.64 -3.82
C ARG A 249 -10.31 9.69 -4.75
N TYR A 250 -10.73 8.42 -4.81
CA TYR A 250 -9.99 7.38 -5.50
C TYR A 250 -10.01 7.51 -7.02
N GLU A 251 -8.92 7.06 -7.64
CA GLU A 251 -8.62 7.28 -9.06
C GLU A 251 -9.65 6.63 -9.98
N SER A 252 -10.14 5.45 -9.62
CA SER A 252 -11.16 4.74 -10.40
C SER A 252 -12.46 5.53 -10.58
N PHE A 253 -12.81 6.38 -9.61
CA PHE A 253 -14.00 7.22 -9.72
C PHE A 253 -13.78 8.43 -10.62
N GLN A 254 -12.54 8.81 -10.93
CA GLN A 254 -12.27 9.91 -11.86
C GLN A 254 -12.72 9.60 -13.28
N ASP A 255 -12.85 8.31 -13.62
CA ASP A 255 -13.39 7.84 -14.90
C ASP A 255 -14.93 7.93 -14.96
N CYS A 256 -15.60 8.21 -13.83
CA CYS A 256 -17.05 8.37 -13.78
C CYS A 256 -17.48 9.72 -14.38
N PRO A 257 -18.46 9.75 -15.31
CA PRO A 257 -18.88 10.98 -15.98
C PRO A 257 -19.26 12.14 -15.04
N SER A 258 -19.85 11.82 -13.88
CA SER A 258 -20.30 12.83 -12.91
C SER A 258 -19.21 13.33 -11.97
N TRP A 259 -18.05 12.68 -11.94
CA TRP A 259 -17.03 12.92 -10.90
C TRP A 259 -16.50 14.34 -10.89
N ALA A 260 -16.14 14.90 -12.05
CA ALA A 260 -15.56 16.24 -12.13
C ALA A 260 -16.52 17.32 -11.63
N ASP A 261 -17.81 17.19 -11.98
CA ASP A 261 -18.87 18.10 -11.56
C ASP A 261 -19.12 18.00 -10.05
N ILE A 262 -19.27 16.79 -9.51
CA ILE A 262 -19.40 16.52 -8.08
C ILE A 262 -18.20 17.08 -7.31
N LYS A 263 -16.98 16.82 -7.80
CA LYS A 263 -15.73 17.27 -7.16
C LYS A 263 -15.63 18.80 -7.09
N SER A 264 -16.15 19.50 -8.10
CA SER A 264 -16.11 20.96 -8.17
C SER A 264 -16.96 21.65 -7.08
N ARG A 265 -17.96 20.95 -6.51
CA ARG A 265 -18.85 21.46 -5.45
C ARG A 265 -18.32 21.26 -4.04
N GLU A 266 -17.23 20.52 -3.86
CA GLU A 266 -16.68 20.30 -2.53
C GLU A 266 -16.09 21.58 -1.93
N ASN A 267 -16.40 21.83 -0.65
CA ASN A 267 -15.82 22.96 0.06
C ASN A 267 -14.40 22.62 0.53
N LYS A 268 -13.40 23.21 -0.13
CA LYS A 268 -11.99 23.04 0.22
C LYS A 268 -11.61 23.51 1.63
N ASN A 269 -12.47 24.31 2.26
CA ASN A 269 -12.26 24.78 3.64
C ASN A 269 -12.80 23.81 4.70
N ASP A 270 -13.47 22.72 4.30
CA ASP A 270 -13.89 21.70 5.25
C ASP A 270 -12.66 21.04 5.89
N PHE A 271 -12.76 20.73 7.18
CA PHE A 271 -11.64 20.16 7.95
C PHE A 271 -11.06 18.89 7.30
N HIS A 272 -11.93 17.98 6.82
CA HIS A 272 -11.47 16.77 6.14
C HIS A 272 -10.68 17.06 4.87
N GLN A 273 -11.00 18.12 4.13
CA GLN A 273 -10.27 18.51 2.92
C GLN A 273 -8.89 19.09 3.27
N GLN A 274 -8.82 19.94 4.31
CA GLN A 274 -7.57 20.57 4.75
C GLN A 274 -6.57 19.56 5.33
N HIS A 275 -7.07 18.50 5.97
CA HIS A 275 -6.25 17.46 6.61
C HIS A 275 -6.17 16.15 5.81
N GLY A 276 -6.75 16.11 4.60
CA GLY A 276 -6.76 14.92 3.75
C GLY A 276 -7.41 13.70 4.42
N VAL A 277 -8.42 13.94 5.27
CA VAL A 277 -9.13 12.90 6.02
C VAL A 277 -10.13 12.21 5.11
N HIS A 278 -10.07 10.88 5.11
CA HIS A 278 -11.17 10.03 4.67
C HIS A 278 -11.26 8.83 5.61
N ILE A 279 -12.47 8.32 5.88
CA ILE A 279 -12.65 7.29 6.92
C ILE A 279 -12.75 5.90 6.27
N LEU A 280 -11.90 4.99 6.69
CA LEU A 280 -11.90 3.58 6.33
C LEU A 280 -11.94 2.73 7.58
N PHE A 281 -12.45 1.51 7.45
CA PHE A 281 -12.45 0.51 8.50
C PHE A 281 -11.84 -0.80 8.01
N LYS A 282 -11.05 -1.43 8.87
CA LYS A 282 -10.65 -2.83 8.72
C LYS A 282 -10.52 -3.47 10.09
N GLN A 283 -11.15 -4.62 10.30
CA GLN A 283 -10.94 -5.39 11.52
C GLN A 283 -9.72 -6.30 11.41
N LEU A 284 -8.86 -6.28 12.44
CA LEU A 284 -7.74 -7.22 12.61
C LEU A 284 -8.25 -8.55 13.18
N GLN A 285 -7.41 -9.59 13.11
CA GLN A 285 -7.78 -10.93 13.59
C GLN A 285 -8.09 -10.97 15.09
N ASP A 286 -7.49 -10.07 15.87
CA ASP A 286 -7.75 -9.92 17.31
C ASP A 286 -9.06 -9.18 17.63
N GLY A 287 -9.80 -8.72 16.60
CA GLY A 287 -11.06 -7.99 16.73
C GLY A 287 -10.94 -6.47 16.84
N SER A 288 -9.74 -5.91 16.96
CA SER A 288 -9.53 -4.45 16.92
C SER A 288 -9.88 -3.89 15.54
N VAL A 289 -10.36 -2.65 15.47
CA VAL A 289 -10.74 -2.01 14.21
C VAL A 289 -9.76 -0.88 13.92
N VAL A 290 -9.05 -0.98 12.80
CA VAL A 290 -8.22 0.08 12.25
C VAL A 290 -9.13 1.14 11.62
N ILE A 291 -8.91 2.39 12.01
CA ILE A 291 -9.66 3.57 11.57
C ILE A 291 -8.67 4.65 11.15
N GLY A 292 -9.03 5.40 10.11
CA GLY A 292 -8.24 6.49 9.58
C GLY A 292 -8.62 6.75 8.13
N ASP A 293 -7.85 7.53 7.39
CA ASP A 293 -6.62 8.22 7.79
C ASP A 293 -6.58 9.66 7.25
N SER A 294 -5.63 10.44 7.79
CA SER A 294 -5.30 11.79 7.31
C SER A 294 -4.13 11.75 6.34
N HIS A 295 -3.97 12.78 5.51
CA HIS A 295 -2.84 12.89 4.59
C HIS A 295 -2.26 14.30 4.59
N HIS A 296 -0.98 14.42 4.92
CA HIS A 296 -0.22 15.67 4.78
C HIS A 296 0.99 15.46 3.86
N TYR A 297 1.17 16.38 2.91
CA TYR A 297 2.15 16.25 1.83
C TYR A 297 3.27 17.28 2.02
N THR A 298 4.51 16.81 2.08
CA THR A 298 5.69 17.64 2.26
C THR A 298 6.71 17.34 1.16
N PRO A 299 7.14 18.33 0.36
CA PRO A 299 8.24 18.13 -0.59
C PRO A 299 9.50 17.63 0.13
N ILE A 300 10.19 16.67 -0.48
CA ILE A 300 11.41 16.08 0.11
C ILE A 300 12.48 17.14 0.44
N ALA A 301 12.63 18.16 -0.43
CA ALA A 301 13.58 19.25 -0.23
C ALA A 301 13.29 20.11 1.02
N LYS A 302 12.07 20.05 1.57
CA LYS A 302 11.65 20.74 2.80
C LYS A 302 11.49 19.79 3.98
N SER A 303 11.79 18.50 3.81
CA SER A 303 11.62 17.46 4.83
C SER A 303 12.73 17.51 5.87
N ALA A 304 12.83 18.62 6.61
CA ALA A 304 13.62 18.68 7.82
C ALA A 304 12.72 18.32 9.01
N VAL A 305 12.90 17.08 9.50
CA VAL A 305 12.33 16.47 10.72
C VAL A 305 10.87 15.98 10.61
N PRO A 306 10.59 14.68 10.84
CA PRO A 306 9.22 14.17 10.92
C PRO A 306 8.53 14.67 12.18
N ASP A 307 7.26 15.05 12.07
CA ASP A 307 6.35 15.07 13.21
C ASP A 307 6.45 13.74 13.94
N PHE A 308 6.88 13.77 15.19
CA PHE A 308 6.91 12.59 16.06
C PHE A 308 5.51 12.27 16.60
N ASP A 309 4.74 13.33 16.87
CA ASP A 309 3.47 13.23 17.57
C ASP A 309 2.28 12.97 16.65
N THR A 310 1.36 12.17 17.17
CA THR A 310 0.00 12.07 16.68
C THR A 310 -0.81 13.27 17.18
N ASP A 311 -1.57 13.91 16.28
CA ASP A 311 -2.48 15.01 16.62
C ASP A 311 -3.80 14.46 17.21
N ALA A 312 -3.99 14.69 18.51
CA ALA A 312 -5.16 14.24 19.24
C ALA A 312 -6.48 14.90 18.78
N ALA A 313 -6.44 16.14 18.30
CA ALA A 313 -7.63 16.81 17.76
C ALA A 313 -8.05 16.18 16.44
N LEU A 314 -7.08 15.86 15.58
CA LEU A 314 -7.32 15.13 14.33
C LEU A 314 -7.86 13.72 14.59
N ASN A 315 -7.32 13.00 15.59
CA ASN A 315 -7.86 11.69 16.00
C ASN A 315 -9.31 11.80 16.50
N SER A 316 -9.59 12.81 17.33
CA SER A 316 -10.94 13.06 17.84
C SER A 316 -11.91 13.35 16.70
N TYR A 317 -11.53 14.19 15.74
CA TYR A 317 -12.32 14.47 14.54
C TYR A 317 -12.62 13.19 13.75
N MET A 318 -11.60 12.39 13.44
CA MET A 318 -11.77 11.14 12.70
C MET A 318 -12.66 10.14 13.44
N ILE A 319 -12.59 10.09 14.78
CA ILE A 319 -13.48 9.23 15.59
C ILE A 319 -14.93 9.72 15.55
N GLU A 320 -15.17 11.02 15.66
CA GLU A 320 -16.52 11.57 15.57
C GLU A 320 -17.13 11.35 14.18
N GLU A 321 -16.35 11.46 13.11
CA GLU A 321 -16.81 11.09 11.77
C GLU A 321 -17.04 9.57 11.65
N ALA A 322 -16.16 8.74 12.19
CA ALA A 322 -16.32 7.29 12.17
C ALA A 322 -17.58 6.81 12.91
N LYS A 323 -17.95 7.44 14.03
CA LYS A 323 -19.19 7.16 14.78
C LYS A 323 -20.47 7.43 13.99
N LYS A 324 -20.42 8.32 12.99
CA LYS A 324 -21.55 8.54 12.08
C LYS A 324 -21.74 7.38 11.12
N ILE A 325 -20.69 6.62 10.84
CA ILE A 325 -20.66 5.56 9.82
C ILE A 325 -20.95 4.20 10.45
N TYR A 326 -20.28 3.91 11.57
CA TYR A 326 -20.40 2.65 12.29
C TYR A 326 -20.79 2.89 13.74
N SER A 327 -21.47 1.91 14.32
CA SER A 327 -21.65 1.71 15.75
C SER A 327 -20.76 0.55 16.18
N LEU A 328 -19.73 0.84 16.97
CA LEU A 328 -18.80 -0.12 17.55
C LEU A 328 -19.13 -0.34 19.05
N ASP A 329 -18.76 -1.51 19.59
CA ASP A 329 -18.94 -1.83 21.01
C ASP A 329 -18.12 -0.89 21.91
N ASN A 330 -16.91 -0.56 21.47
CA ASN A 330 -15.96 0.24 22.23
C ASN A 330 -15.14 1.16 21.31
N TRP A 331 -15.21 2.47 21.55
CA TRP A 331 -14.46 3.50 20.82
C TRP A 331 -13.12 3.87 21.45
N GLN A 332 -12.75 3.25 22.57
CA GLN A 332 -11.45 3.46 23.19
C GLN A 332 -10.34 3.08 22.21
N LEU A 333 -9.45 4.03 21.96
CA LEU A 333 -8.27 3.80 21.15
C LEU A 333 -7.28 2.92 21.92
N ARG A 334 -6.72 1.95 21.22
CA ARG A 334 -5.63 1.12 21.72
C ARG A 334 -4.29 1.69 21.25
N ASN A 335 -4.17 2.00 19.96
CA ASN A 335 -2.98 2.61 19.39
C ASN A 335 -3.33 3.78 18.45
N THR A 336 -2.43 4.75 18.40
CA THR A 336 -2.34 5.76 17.34
C THR A 336 -0.92 5.72 16.79
N TRP A 337 -0.75 5.88 15.48
CA TRP A 337 0.58 5.87 14.87
C TRP A 337 0.65 6.71 13.61
N LEU A 338 1.88 7.03 13.22
CA LEU A 338 2.20 7.74 11.99
C LEU A 338 2.75 6.82 10.92
N GLY A 339 2.29 6.96 9.69
CA GLY A 339 2.88 6.32 8.50
C GLY A 339 3.56 7.36 7.63
N PHE A 340 4.67 7.00 6.99
CA PHE A 340 5.35 7.90 6.05
C PHE A 340 5.68 7.13 4.78
N TYR A 341 5.02 7.46 3.69
CA TYR A 341 5.34 6.93 2.36
C TYR A 341 5.76 8.05 1.43
N ALA A 342 6.37 7.70 0.30
CA ALA A 342 6.76 8.66 -0.72
C ALA A 342 5.88 8.52 -1.95
N GLN A 343 5.60 9.63 -2.63
CA GLN A 343 4.96 9.65 -3.93
C GLN A 343 5.57 10.75 -4.81
N CYS A 344 5.51 10.57 -6.12
CA CYS A 344 5.82 11.64 -7.06
C CYS A 344 4.61 12.56 -7.28
N GLU A 345 4.88 13.79 -7.72
CA GLU A 345 3.85 14.77 -8.08
C GLU A 345 3.43 14.65 -9.56
N SER A 346 4.39 14.41 -10.45
CA SER A 346 4.18 14.41 -11.91
C SER A 346 4.09 13.02 -12.53
N ARG A 347 4.52 11.98 -11.79
CA ARG A 347 4.57 10.58 -12.25
C ARG A 347 3.99 9.66 -11.20
N GLU A 348 3.64 8.45 -11.59
CA GLU A 348 2.94 7.49 -10.72
C GLU A 348 3.88 6.69 -9.81
N ILE A 349 5.16 6.59 -10.17
CA ILE A 349 6.23 5.94 -9.41
C ILE A 349 7.59 6.56 -9.78
N PHE A 350 8.51 6.65 -8.83
CA PHE A 350 9.89 7.07 -9.11
C PHE A 350 10.70 5.86 -9.57
N ARG A 351 10.88 5.75 -10.89
CA ARG A 351 11.72 4.74 -11.52
C ARG A 351 12.85 5.43 -12.27
N GLU A 352 14.08 5.16 -11.87
CA GLU A 352 15.30 5.67 -12.51
C GLU A 352 16.29 4.53 -12.70
N THR A 353 17.07 4.59 -13.77
CA THR A 353 18.14 3.62 -14.06
C THR A 353 19.44 4.38 -14.09
N ILE A 354 20.35 4.10 -13.14
CA ILE A 354 21.65 4.77 -13.07
C ILE A 354 22.53 4.32 -14.24
N ASP A 355 22.49 3.01 -14.49
CA ASP A 355 23.04 2.32 -15.66
C ASP A 355 22.30 0.98 -15.85
N GLU A 356 22.70 0.17 -16.82
CA GLU A 356 22.05 -1.11 -17.13
C GLU A 356 22.08 -2.16 -15.99
N HIS A 357 22.77 -1.89 -14.88
CA HIS A 357 22.90 -2.77 -13.73
C HIS A 357 22.23 -2.26 -12.45
N ILE A 358 21.97 -0.95 -12.31
CA ILE A 358 21.41 -0.36 -11.09
C ILE A 358 20.09 0.36 -11.39
N HIS A 359 19.00 -0.14 -10.79
CA HIS A 359 17.65 0.38 -10.96
C HIS A 359 17.07 0.85 -9.63
N ILE A 360 16.58 2.09 -9.59
CA ILE A 360 15.90 2.68 -8.44
C ILE A 360 14.41 2.62 -8.71
N ILE A 361 13.65 2.04 -7.78
CA ILE A 361 12.21 1.87 -7.88
C ILE A 361 11.60 2.18 -6.51
N THR A 362 11.03 3.37 -6.36
CA THR A 362 10.44 3.82 -5.09
C THR A 362 9.32 4.84 -5.34
N ALA A 363 8.80 5.44 -4.27
CA ALA A 363 7.77 6.47 -4.32
C ALA A 363 6.51 6.07 -5.12
N ILE A 364 6.08 4.81 -4.98
CA ILE A 364 4.85 4.24 -5.58
C ILE A 364 3.56 4.82 -4.96
N GLY A 365 3.69 5.70 -3.96
CA GLY A 365 2.57 6.30 -3.25
C GLY A 365 1.76 5.32 -2.42
N GLY A 366 0.48 5.66 -2.19
CA GLY A 366 -0.48 4.83 -1.45
C GLY A 366 -0.84 3.50 -2.15
N LYS A 367 -0.18 3.16 -3.26
CA LYS A 367 -0.47 1.97 -4.06
C LYS A 367 0.29 0.72 -3.62
N GLY A 368 1.29 0.85 -2.75
CA GLY A 368 2.28 -0.20 -2.45
C GLY A 368 1.68 -1.58 -2.14
N MET A 369 0.84 -1.69 -1.09
CA MET A 369 0.27 -3.00 -0.72
C MET A 369 -0.59 -3.62 -1.83
N THR A 370 -1.31 -2.80 -2.57
CA THR A 370 -2.22 -3.26 -3.62
C THR A 370 -1.49 -3.64 -4.90
N ALA A 371 -0.50 -2.86 -5.34
CA ALA A 371 0.06 -2.98 -6.68
C ALA A 371 1.51 -3.46 -6.74
N SER A 372 2.28 -3.42 -5.64
CA SER A 372 3.69 -3.79 -5.66
C SER A 372 3.97 -5.19 -6.23
N PRO A 373 3.22 -6.26 -5.86
CA PRO A 373 3.43 -7.57 -6.47
C PRO A 373 3.22 -7.58 -7.98
N GLY A 374 2.08 -7.09 -8.49
CA GLY A 374 1.83 -7.05 -9.94
C GLY A 374 2.83 -6.18 -10.70
N TYR A 375 3.18 -5.02 -10.15
CA TYR A 375 4.17 -4.12 -10.73
C TYR A 375 5.58 -4.76 -10.77
N ALA A 376 5.98 -5.43 -9.69
CA ALA A 376 7.26 -6.13 -9.62
C ALA A 376 7.34 -7.27 -10.64
N LYS A 377 6.25 -8.03 -10.86
CA LYS A 377 6.21 -9.09 -11.87
C LYS A 377 6.57 -8.55 -13.26
N GLU A 378 5.91 -7.48 -13.69
CA GLU A 378 6.17 -6.85 -14.99
C GLU A 378 7.57 -6.25 -15.04
N THR A 379 7.98 -5.53 -14.00
CA THR A 379 9.27 -4.83 -13.98
C THR A 379 10.46 -5.79 -13.94
N VAL A 380 10.33 -6.93 -13.24
CA VAL A 380 11.34 -8.01 -13.25
C VAL A 380 11.42 -8.63 -14.65
N ALA A 381 10.28 -8.94 -15.27
CA ALA A 381 10.25 -9.48 -16.63
C ALA A 381 10.94 -8.54 -17.64
N GLU A 382 10.65 -7.24 -17.54
CA GLU A 382 11.22 -6.19 -18.38
C GLU A 382 12.74 -6.00 -18.17
N LEU A 383 13.17 -5.77 -16.93
CA LEU A 383 14.56 -5.41 -16.61
C LEU A 383 15.56 -6.56 -16.72
N LEU A 384 15.06 -7.80 -16.59
CA LEU A 384 15.88 -9.01 -16.68
C LEU A 384 15.67 -9.79 -17.98
N SER A 385 14.73 -9.36 -18.84
CA SER A 385 14.37 -10.03 -20.10
C SER A 385 13.99 -11.50 -19.91
N VAL A 386 13.11 -11.77 -18.93
CA VAL A 386 12.65 -13.12 -18.55
C VAL A 386 11.12 -13.21 -18.52
N ASN A 387 10.59 -14.42 -18.61
CA ASN A 387 9.18 -14.70 -18.32
C ASN A 387 9.06 -15.11 -16.85
N VAL A 388 8.12 -14.50 -16.11
CA VAL A 388 7.94 -14.72 -14.66
C VAL A 388 6.52 -15.10 -14.30
#